data_AF-A0A7C5YBA6-F1
#
_entry.id   AF-A0A7C5YBA6-F1
#
_cell.length_a   1.000
_cell.length_b   1.000
_cell.length_c   1.000
_cell.angle_alpha   90.00
_cell.angle_beta   90.00
_cell.angle_gamma   90.00
#
_symmetry.space_group_name_H-M   'P 1'
#
loop_
_entity.id
_entity.type
_entity.pdbx_description
1 polymer ?
#
loop_
_entity_poly.entity_id
_entity_poly.type
_entity_poly.pdbx_seq_one_letter_code
_entity_poly.pdbx_strand_id
1 'polypeptide(L)'
;GWASGSKYSFVGMIRFAFQIFAYEIPLFIALTGVIMAARSFDIVDIVNAQAAVPFIITQFIGFLVFFIAAVSEAERIPFDLPTAEQELVEGWIVEYGGVGFLGIQLAMYTKLDALLFLTVDLYLGGWHGPAIPGIPESILHPLWVFIKFMVLLTIVFLFRGVYTRITMRKILDLGWRFLIPLGFINLFIVSLTIYLPTLIV
;
A
#
# COMPACT_ATOMS: atom_id res chain seq x y z
N GLY A 1 20.99 -10.91 2.52
CA GLY A 1 20.92 -10.20 3.81
C GLY A 1 21.85 -10.86 4.81
N TRP A 2 21.33 -11.63 5.78
CA TRP A 2 22.17 -12.37 6.76
C TRP A 2 22.89 -13.57 6.14
N ALA A 3 22.13 -14.40 5.40
CA ALA A 3 22.63 -15.64 4.84
C ALA A 3 23.78 -15.46 3.82
N SER A 4 23.95 -14.26 3.27
CA SER A 4 24.99 -14.00 2.28
C SER A 4 26.39 -13.77 2.90
N GLY A 5 26.51 -13.67 4.23
CA GLY A 5 27.81 -13.53 4.90
C GLY A 5 28.56 -12.20 4.64
N SER A 6 27.97 -11.30 3.85
CA SER A 6 28.54 -10.02 3.46
C SER A 6 28.07 -8.88 4.37
N LYS A 7 29.03 -8.11 4.89
CA LYS A 7 28.74 -6.96 5.77
C LYS A 7 27.92 -5.88 5.05
N TYR A 8 28.15 -5.69 3.75
CA TYR A 8 27.41 -4.69 2.96
C TYR A 8 25.94 -5.09 2.79
N SER A 9 25.67 -6.35 2.45
CA SER A 9 24.30 -6.88 2.36
C SER A 9 23.59 -6.92 3.70
N PHE A 10 24.32 -7.06 4.80
CA PHE A 10 23.75 -7.00 6.14
C PHE A 10 23.24 -5.59 6.48
N VAL A 11 23.97 -4.53 6.12
CA VAL A 11 23.52 -3.15 6.31
C VAL A 11 22.23 -2.86 5.51
N GLY A 12 22.14 -3.34 4.26
CA GLY A 12 20.91 -3.24 3.46
C GLY A 12 19.72 -3.93 4.12
N MET A 13 19.93 -5.11 4.72
CA MET A 13 18.88 -5.84 5.45
C MET A 13 18.44 -5.13 6.74
N ILE A 14 19.35 -4.52 7.50
CA ILE A 14 18.97 -3.72 8.68
C ILE A 14 18.09 -2.52 8.26
N ARG A 15 18.43 -1.85 7.17
CA ARG A 15 17.63 -0.73 6.66
C ARG A 15 16.24 -1.18 6.21
N PHE A 16 16.15 -2.34 5.55
CA PHE A 16 14.88 -2.97 5.22
C PHE A 16 14.04 -3.22 6.47
N ALA A 17 14.62 -3.82 7.51
CA ALA A 17 13.90 -4.13 8.74
C ALA A 17 13.31 -2.86 9.40
N PHE A 18 14.10 -1.78 9.49
CA PHE A 18 13.59 -0.51 10.00
C PHE A 18 12.42 0.06 9.17
N GLN A 19 12.48 -0.12 7.85
CA GLN A 19 11.41 0.34 6.96
C GLN A 19 10.14 -0.48 7.14
N ILE A 20 10.20 -1.81 7.14
CA ILE A 20 9.02 -2.66 7.36
C ILE A 20 8.31 -2.25 8.65
N PHE A 21 9.01 -2.19 9.78
CA PHE A 21 8.39 -1.85 11.06
C PHE A 21 7.77 -0.45 11.06
N ALA A 22 8.36 0.51 10.35
CA ALA A 22 7.85 1.87 10.28
C ALA A 22 6.55 2.00 9.47
N TYR A 23 6.32 1.12 8.49
CA TYR A 23 5.22 1.22 7.54
C TYR A 23 4.14 0.14 7.68
N GLU A 24 4.47 -1.00 8.27
CA GLU A 24 3.52 -2.07 8.59
C GLU A 24 2.47 -1.59 9.63
N ILE A 25 2.90 -0.82 10.64
CA ILE A 25 2.01 -0.27 11.67
C ILE A 25 0.93 0.67 11.06
N PRO A 26 1.29 1.73 10.29
CA PRO A 26 0.28 2.56 9.62
C PRO A 26 -0.67 1.78 8.70
N LEU A 27 -0.17 0.73 8.03
CA LEU A 27 -0.95 -0.09 7.12
C LEU A 27 -2.08 -0.81 7.87
N PHE A 28 -1.78 -1.40 9.03
CA PHE A 28 -2.78 -2.01 9.90
C PHE A 28 -3.78 -1.01 10.50
N ILE A 29 -3.30 0.18 10.90
CA ILE A 29 -4.19 1.23 11.43
C ILE A 29 -5.19 1.69 10.35
N ALA A 30 -4.72 1.92 9.13
CA ALA A 30 -5.58 2.31 8.02
C ALA A 30 -6.54 1.19 7.61
N LEU A 31 -6.09 -0.07 7.60
CA LEU A 31 -6.94 -1.24 7.36
C LEU A 31 -8.07 -1.35 8.40
N THR A 32 -7.78 -1.08 9.68
CA THR A 32 -8.78 -1.11 10.75
C THR A 32 -9.92 -0.13 10.51
N GLY A 33 -9.63 1.07 9.97
CA GLY A 33 -10.65 2.05 9.58
C GLY A 33 -11.60 1.52 8.50
N VAL A 34 -11.09 0.79 7.52
CA VAL A 34 -11.91 0.18 6.45
C VAL A 34 -12.78 -0.95 7.00
N ILE A 35 -12.21 -1.83 7.82
CA ILE A 35 -12.92 -2.94 8.46
C ILE A 35 -14.07 -2.42 9.34
N MET A 36 -13.83 -1.35 10.11
CA MET A 36 -14.88 -0.73 10.94
C MET A 36 -16.03 -0.19 10.09
N ALA A 37 -15.74 0.44 8.95
CA ALA A 37 -16.76 0.97 8.05
C ALA A 37 -17.55 -0.14 7.33
N ALA A 38 -16.88 -1.19 6.89
CA ALA A 38 -17.50 -2.34 6.24
C ALA A 38 -18.23 -3.28 7.20
N ARG A 39 -17.88 -3.26 8.51
CA ARG A 39 -18.36 -4.20 9.55
C ARG A 39 -18.07 -5.67 9.25
N SER A 40 -17.08 -5.97 8.41
CA SER A 40 -16.65 -7.31 8.05
C SER A 40 -15.14 -7.36 7.84
N PHE A 41 -14.55 -8.53 8.05
CA PHE A 41 -13.16 -8.83 7.70
C PHE A 41 -13.05 -9.47 6.31
N ASP A 42 -14.17 -9.87 5.69
CA ASP A 42 -14.19 -10.43 4.35
C ASP A 42 -14.01 -9.31 3.32
N ILE A 43 -13.07 -9.49 2.41
CA ILE A 43 -12.79 -8.56 1.30
C ILE A 43 -14.03 -8.40 0.42
N VAL A 44 -14.79 -9.49 0.21
CA VAL A 44 -16.00 -9.44 -0.63
C VAL A 44 -17.05 -8.52 -0.02
N ASP A 45 -17.29 -8.64 1.29
CA ASP A 45 -18.20 -7.78 2.02
C ASP A 45 -17.70 -6.32 2.05
N ILE A 46 -16.39 -6.11 2.19
CA ILE A 46 -15.77 -4.78 2.17
C ILE A 46 -16.01 -4.09 0.82
N VAL A 47 -15.88 -4.80 -0.30
CA VAL A 47 -16.14 -4.24 -1.63
C VAL A 47 -17.64 -3.95 -1.79
N ASN A 48 -18.52 -4.87 -1.36
CA ASN A 48 -19.97 -4.69 -1.43
C ASN A 48 -20.45 -3.50 -0.58
N ALA A 49 -19.81 -3.23 0.56
CA ALA A 49 -20.09 -2.05 1.38
C ALA A 49 -19.77 -0.72 0.67
N GLN A 50 -18.91 -0.75 -0.36
CA GLN A 50 -18.52 0.42 -1.15
C GLN A 50 -19.42 0.65 -2.37
N ALA A 51 -20.48 -0.15 -2.56
CA ALA A 51 -21.37 -0.05 -3.73
C ALA A 51 -22.03 1.33 -3.87
N ALA A 52 -22.38 1.99 -2.75
CA ALA A 52 -23.02 3.31 -2.76
C ALA A 52 -21.98 4.44 -2.87
N VAL A 53 -20.97 4.42 -2.00
CA VAL A 53 -19.91 5.43 -1.95
C VAL A 53 -18.57 4.73 -1.70
N PRO A 54 -17.58 4.87 -2.59
CA PRO A 54 -16.24 4.34 -2.37
C PRO A 54 -15.57 4.94 -1.13
N PHE A 55 -14.79 4.13 -0.41
CA PHE A 55 -14.16 4.58 0.84
C PHE A 55 -13.07 5.63 0.64
N ILE A 56 -12.54 5.82 -0.57
CA ILE A 56 -11.66 6.96 -0.87
C ILE A 56 -12.34 8.32 -0.61
N ILE A 57 -13.67 8.40 -0.75
CA ILE A 57 -14.43 9.64 -0.53
C ILE A 57 -14.69 9.85 0.96
N THR A 58 -15.08 8.79 1.68
CA THR A 58 -15.43 8.87 3.11
C THR A 58 -14.20 8.88 4.02
N GLN A 59 -13.13 8.20 3.61
CA GLN A 59 -11.90 7.99 4.38
C GLN A 59 -10.65 8.35 3.56
N PHE A 60 -10.62 9.54 2.97
CA PHE A 60 -9.49 9.99 2.16
C PHE A 60 -8.15 9.99 2.92
N ILE A 61 -8.17 10.35 4.20
CA ILE A 61 -6.97 10.33 5.05
C ILE A 61 -6.47 8.88 5.22
N GLY A 62 -7.38 7.94 5.49
CA GLY A 62 -7.06 6.51 5.55
C GLY A 62 -6.46 5.99 4.25
N PHE A 63 -7.03 6.38 3.11
CA PHE A 63 -6.50 6.03 1.79
C PHE A 63 -5.07 6.53 1.61
N LEU A 64 -4.77 7.78 1.93
CA LEU A 64 -3.40 8.32 1.81
C LEU A 64 -2.42 7.58 2.71
N VAL A 65 -2.81 7.29 3.95
CA VAL A 65 -1.96 6.53 4.89
C VAL A 65 -1.69 5.13 4.35
N PHE A 66 -2.74 4.43 3.91
CA PHE A 66 -2.63 3.08 3.37
C PHE A 66 -1.78 3.05 2.09
N PHE A 67 -2.05 3.95 1.14
CA PHE A 67 -1.36 3.98 -0.15
C PHE A 67 0.11 4.34 0.00
N ILE A 68 0.46 5.35 0.80
CA ILE A 68 1.87 5.72 1.04
C ILE A 68 2.59 4.58 1.77
N ALA A 69 1.94 3.94 2.76
CA ALA A 69 2.51 2.81 3.46
C ALA A 69 2.72 1.60 2.54
N ALA A 70 1.75 1.28 1.68
CA ALA A 70 1.83 0.21 0.69
C ALA A 70 2.96 0.43 -0.31
N VAL A 71 3.12 1.64 -0.85
CA VAL A 71 4.20 1.96 -1.78
C VAL A 71 5.57 1.89 -1.08
N SER A 72 5.64 2.31 0.19
CA SER A 72 6.86 2.18 0.99
C SER A 72 7.20 0.72 1.28
N GLU A 73 6.21 -0.10 1.66
CA GLU A 73 6.38 -1.52 1.90
C GLU A 73 6.82 -2.27 0.64
N ALA A 74 6.43 -1.80 -0.54
CA ALA A 74 6.87 -2.33 -1.83
C ALA A 74 8.33 -1.98 -2.20
N GLU A 75 9.02 -1.18 -1.37
CA GLU A 75 10.43 -0.77 -1.55
C GLU A 75 10.68 -0.05 -2.90
N ARG A 76 9.69 0.67 -3.42
CA ARG A 76 9.80 1.37 -4.70
C ARG A 76 10.16 2.82 -4.53
N ILE A 77 10.93 3.34 -5.47
CA ILE A 77 11.35 4.75 -5.53
C ILE A 77 10.11 5.63 -5.35
N PRO A 78 10.11 6.55 -4.37
CA PRO A 78 11.27 7.08 -3.62
C PRO A 78 11.67 6.33 -2.32
N PHE A 79 10.97 5.25 -1.96
CA PHE A 79 11.12 4.48 -0.71
C PHE A 79 11.99 3.23 -0.84
N ASP A 80 13.11 3.33 -1.55
CA ASP A 80 13.96 2.18 -1.88
C ASP A 80 15.22 2.10 -0.99
N LEU A 81 15.10 2.27 0.34
CA LEU A 81 16.25 2.23 1.26
C LEU A 81 17.14 0.97 1.16
N PRO A 82 16.58 -0.25 1.02
CA PRO A 82 17.37 -1.46 1.20
C PRO A 82 18.15 -1.88 -0.04
N THR A 83 17.72 -1.44 -1.22
CA THR A 83 18.33 -1.75 -2.52
C THR A 83 19.25 -0.64 -3.01
N ALA A 84 19.64 0.31 -2.16
CA ALA A 84 20.24 1.55 -2.63
C ALA A 84 21.48 1.43 -3.49
N GLU A 85 21.33 1.38 -4.82
CA GLU A 85 22.41 1.23 -5.82
C GLU A 85 23.57 2.18 -5.55
N GLN A 86 23.26 3.46 -5.32
CA GLN A 86 24.25 4.51 -5.12
C GLN A 86 24.97 4.45 -3.76
N GLU A 87 24.39 3.82 -2.74
CA GLU A 87 24.94 3.80 -1.37
C GLU A 87 25.39 2.40 -0.90
N LEU A 88 24.76 1.35 -1.40
CA LEU A 88 24.81 -0.02 -0.91
C LEU A 88 24.93 -1.07 -2.04
N VAL A 89 25.13 -0.66 -3.30
CA VAL A 89 25.34 -1.58 -4.43
C VAL A 89 24.22 -2.63 -4.50
N GLU A 90 22.96 -2.19 -4.54
CA GLU A 90 21.75 -3.05 -4.48
C GLU A 90 21.52 -3.82 -3.16
N GLY A 91 22.34 -3.57 -2.15
CA GLY A 91 22.14 -4.00 -0.78
C GLY A 91 22.10 -5.51 -0.62
N TRP A 92 20.92 -6.05 -0.29
CA TRP A 92 20.80 -7.47 0.04
C TRP A 92 20.68 -8.40 -1.17
N ILE A 93 20.49 -7.84 -2.38
CA ILE A 93 20.28 -8.58 -3.63
C ILE A 93 21.61 -8.88 -4.35
N VAL A 94 22.66 -8.10 -4.09
CA VAL A 94 23.96 -8.15 -4.77
C VAL A 94 24.65 -9.52 -4.78
N GLU A 95 24.35 -10.36 -3.80
CA GLU A 95 24.96 -11.68 -3.60
C GLU A 95 24.21 -12.79 -4.36
N TYR A 96 23.06 -12.48 -4.96
CA TYR A 96 22.25 -13.43 -5.72
C TYR A 96 22.42 -13.20 -7.23
N GLY A 97 22.70 -14.29 -7.97
CA GLY A 97 22.79 -14.29 -9.42
C GLY A 97 21.77 -15.22 -10.09
N GLY A 98 21.66 -15.13 -11.42
CA GLY A 98 20.87 -16.04 -12.25
C GLY A 98 19.41 -16.17 -11.80
N VAL A 99 18.98 -17.41 -11.51
CA VAL A 99 17.59 -17.72 -11.12
C VAL A 99 17.24 -17.19 -9.73
N GLY A 100 18.20 -17.12 -8.79
CA GLY A 100 17.98 -16.59 -7.45
C GLY A 100 17.63 -15.10 -7.47
N PHE A 101 18.35 -14.33 -8.29
CA PHE A 101 18.05 -12.92 -8.55
C PHE A 101 16.65 -12.75 -9.17
N LEU A 102 16.34 -13.56 -10.20
CA LEU A 102 15.05 -13.51 -10.87
C LEU A 102 13.87 -13.76 -9.92
N GLY A 103 13.99 -14.78 -9.05
CA GLY A 103 12.97 -15.12 -8.06
C GLY A 103 12.71 -13.98 -7.06
N ILE A 104 13.78 -13.36 -6.56
CA ILE A 104 13.69 -12.20 -5.66
C ILE A 104 13.03 -11.01 -6.37
N GLN A 105 13.47 -10.71 -7.60
CA GLN A 105 12.95 -9.57 -8.34
C GLN A 105 11.47 -9.76 -8.69
N LEU A 106 11.07 -10.97 -9.08
CA LEU A 106 9.68 -11.33 -9.32
C LEU A 106 8.83 -11.13 -8.06
N ALA A 107 9.27 -11.67 -6.92
CA ALA A 107 8.55 -11.53 -5.65
C ALA A 107 8.36 -10.06 -5.24
N MET A 108 9.36 -9.20 -5.44
CA MET A 108 9.23 -7.76 -5.16
C MET A 108 8.20 -7.06 -6.07
N TYR A 109 8.04 -7.50 -7.32
CA TYR A 109 6.99 -6.95 -8.20
C TYR A 109 5.62 -7.50 -7.83
N THR A 110 5.51 -8.80 -7.56
CA THR A 110 4.27 -9.41 -7.10
C THR A 110 3.79 -8.78 -5.78
N LYS A 111 4.70 -8.44 -4.86
CA LYS A 111 4.38 -7.71 -3.62
C LYS A 111 3.74 -6.35 -3.91
N LEU A 112 4.32 -5.57 -4.85
CA LEU A 112 3.74 -4.30 -5.27
C LEU A 112 2.34 -4.51 -5.85
N ASP A 113 2.20 -5.46 -6.77
CA ASP A 113 0.93 -5.71 -7.44
C ASP A 113 -0.16 -6.10 -6.44
N ALA A 114 0.15 -7.01 -5.51
CA ALA A 114 -0.77 -7.44 -4.46
C ALA A 114 -1.24 -6.28 -3.57
N LEU A 115 -0.33 -5.40 -3.15
CA LEU A 115 -0.66 -4.23 -2.33
C LEU A 115 -1.52 -3.21 -3.09
N LEU A 116 -1.31 -3.05 -4.40
CA LEU A 116 -2.13 -2.19 -5.23
C LEU A 116 -3.53 -2.77 -5.47
N PHE A 117 -3.65 -4.08 -5.74
CA PHE A 117 -4.96 -4.74 -5.81
C PHE A 117 -5.72 -4.59 -4.48
N LEU A 118 -5.05 -4.81 -3.35
CA LEU A 118 -5.64 -4.61 -2.05
C LEU A 118 -6.10 -3.15 -1.84
N THR A 119 -5.32 -2.17 -2.32
CA THR A 119 -5.74 -0.76 -2.27
C THR A 119 -7.01 -0.50 -3.09
N VAL A 120 -7.13 -1.14 -4.25
CA VAL A 120 -8.33 -1.03 -5.11
C VAL A 120 -9.56 -1.59 -4.41
N ASP A 121 -9.44 -2.76 -3.78
CA ASP A 121 -10.56 -3.42 -3.10
C ASP A 121 -10.96 -2.69 -1.82
N LEU A 122 -9.99 -2.19 -1.05
CA LEU A 122 -10.26 -1.52 0.23
C LEU A 122 -10.75 -0.08 0.10
N TYR A 123 -10.38 0.67 -0.95
CA TYR A 123 -10.70 2.10 -1.02
C TYR A 123 -11.40 2.56 -2.30
N LEU A 124 -11.14 1.92 -3.44
CA LEU A 124 -11.63 2.37 -4.74
C LEU A 124 -12.90 1.63 -5.19
N GLY A 125 -13.53 0.84 -4.32
CA GLY A 125 -14.77 0.13 -4.62
C GLY A 125 -14.60 -1.13 -5.44
N GLY A 126 -13.41 -1.73 -5.50
CA GLY A 126 -13.17 -3.01 -6.19
C GLY A 126 -13.76 -3.06 -7.60
N TRP A 127 -14.70 -3.98 -7.83
CA TRP A 127 -15.41 -4.19 -9.11
C TRP A 127 -16.53 -3.20 -9.40
N HIS A 128 -16.95 -2.37 -8.46
CA HIS A 128 -18.02 -1.39 -8.70
C HIS A 128 -17.53 -0.29 -9.64
N GLY A 129 -18.26 -0.07 -10.73
CA GLY A 129 -18.01 1.00 -11.70
C GLY A 129 -19.26 1.29 -12.52
N PRO A 130 -19.28 2.39 -13.30
CA PRO A 130 -20.41 2.73 -14.14
C PRO A 130 -20.80 1.57 -15.08
N ALA A 131 -22.08 1.20 -15.09
CA ALA A 131 -22.60 0.19 -15.99
C ALA A 131 -22.56 0.72 -17.44
N ILE A 132 -21.88 -0.01 -18.33
CA ILE A 132 -21.83 0.32 -19.76
C ILE A 132 -22.92 -0.51 -20.46
N PRO A 133 -23.92 0.12 -21.11
CA PRO A 133 -24.95 -0.62 -21.83
C PRO A 133 -24.33 -1.53 -22.90
N GLY A 134 -24.67 -2.83 -22.86
CA GLY A 134 -24.26 -3.81 -23.88
C GLY A 134 -23.08 -4.72 -23.51
N ILE A 135 -22.46 -4.55 -22.34
CA ILE A 135 -21.40 -5.45 -21.84
C ILE A 135 -21.90 -6.21 -20.60
N PRO A 136 -21.75 -7.55 -20.54
CA PRO A 136 -22.08 -8.31 -19.33
C PRO A 136 -21.26 -7.87 -18.11
N GLU A 137 -21.90 -7.81 -16.94
CA GLU A 137 -21.24 -7.47 -15.67
C GLU A 137 -20.06 -8.39 -15.33
N SER A 138 -20.11 -9.65 -15.77
CA SER A 138 -19.03 -10.63 -15.58
C SER A 138 -17.71 -10.22 -16.24
N ILE A 139 -17.74 -9.42 -17.30
CA ILE A 139 -16.56 -8.89 -17.97
C ILE A 139 -16.22 -7.51 -17.40
N LEU A 140 -17.24 -6.72 -17.08
CA LEU A 140 -17.09 -5.35 -16.62
C LEU A 140 -16.45 -5.28 -15.21
N HIS A 141 -16.81 -6.19 -14.31
CA HIS A 141 -16.29 -6.24 -12.94
C HIS A 141 -14.75 -6.44 -12.88
N PRO A 142 -14.15 -7.48 -13.50
CA PRO A 142 -12.69 -7.62 -13.56
C PRO A 142 -12.02 -6.45 -14.29
N LEU A 143 -12.66 -5.92 -15.33
CA LEU A 143 -12.11 -4.81 -16.11
C LEU A 143 -11.97 -3.55 -15.26
N TRP A 144 -12.97 -3.22 -14.42
CA TRP A 144 -12.89 -2.05 -13.53
C TRP A 144 -11.80 -2.18 -12.48
N VAL A 145 -11.65 -3.35 -11.87
CA VAL A 145 -10.54 -3.62 -10.95
C VAL A 145 -9.21 -3.41 -11.66
N PHE A 146 -9.06 -3.97 -12.87
CA PHE A 146 -7.84 -3.85 -13.66
C PHE A 146 -7.54 -2.40 -14.07
N ILE A 147 -8.54 -1.63 -14.49
CA ILE A 147 -8.37 -0.21 -14.84
C ILE A 147 -7.91 0.59 -13.62
N LYS A 148 -8.57 0.42 -12.47
CA LYS A 148 -8.19 1.11 -11.22
C LYS A 148 -6.77 0.73 -10.78
N PHE A 149 -6.43 -0.55 -10.88
CA PHE A 149 -5.08 -1.05 -10.64
C PHE A 149 -4.06 -0.41 -11.58
N MET A 150 -4.32 -0.35 -12.89
CA MET A 150 -3.45 0.31 -13.88
C MET A 150 -3.26 1.80 -13.58
N VAL A 151 -4.30 2.49 -13.11
CA VAL A 151 -4.20 3.90 -12.69
C VAL A 151 -3.27 4.04 -11.49
N LEU A 152 -3.45 3.24 -10.44
CA LEU A 152 -2.56 3.27 -9.27
C LEU A 152 -1.12 2.89 -9.63
N LEU A 153 -0.94 1.86 -10.47
CA LEU A 153 0.36 1.45 -10.97
C LEU A 153 1.02 2.62 -11.71
N THR A 154 0.29 3.29 -12.60
CA THR A 154 0.79 4.47 -13.32
C THR A 154 1.23 5.57 -12.35
N ILE A 155 0.46 5.84 -11.28
CA ILE A 155 0.84 6.82 -10.24
C ILE A 155 2.17 6.42 -9.56
N VAL A 156 2.35 5.14 -9.21
CA VAL A 156 3.61 4.65 -8.62
C VAL A 156 4.78 4.81 -9.58
N PHE A 157 4.59 4.53 -10.86
CA PHE A 157 5.61 4.73 -11.88
C PHE A 157 5.93 6.22 -12.11
N LEU A 158 4.93 7.10 -12.02
CA LEU A 158 5.15 8.55 -12.03
C LEU A 158 5.97 9.00 -10.82
N PHE A 159 5.72 8.44 -9.63
CA PHE A 159 6.54 8.77 -8.45
C PHE A 159 8.02 8.43 -8.67
N ARG A 160 8.31 7.31 -9.34
CA ARG A 160 9.68 6.96 -9.74
C ARG A 160 10.32 8.01 -10.67
N GLY A 161 9.53 8.62 -11.56
CA GLY A 161 10.01 9.63 -12.51
C GLY A 161 10.11 11.05 -11.94
N VAL A 162 9.27 11.40 -10.97
CA VAL A 162 9.13 12.77 -10.44
C VAL A 162 9.96 12.99 -9.17
N TYR A 163 10.01 12.01 -8.27
CA TYR A 163 10.66 12.19 -6.97
C TYR A 163 12.10 11.72 -7.00
N THR A 164 12.97 12.52 -6.38
CA THR A 164 14.32 12.10 -6.06
C THR A 164 14.31 11.17 -4.86
N ARG A 165 15.36 10.35 -4.74
CA ARG A 165 15.54 9.44 -3.62
C ARG A 165 15.54 10.20 -2.29
N ILE A 166 14.80 9.67 -1.31
CA ILE A 166 14.67 10.30 0.00
C ILE A 166 15.62 9.63 0.99
N THR A 167 16.26 10.43 1.84
CA THR A 167 17.15 9.95 2.90
C THR A 167 16.40 9.09 3.92
N MET A 168 17.05 8.06 4.46
CA MET A 168 16.45 7.14 5.44
C MET A 168 15.75 7.85 6.61
N ARG A 169 16.38 8.88 7.20
CA ARG A 169 15.78 9.63 8.31
C ARG A 169 14.40 10.20 7.95
N LYS A 170 14.25 10.80 6.77
CA LYS A 170 12.98 11.39 6.31
C LYS A 170 11.91 10.32 6.06
N ILE A 171 12.31 9.14 5.60
CA ILE A 171 11.40 8.00 5.38
C ILE A 171 10.90 7.47 6.72
N LEU A 172 11.81 7.22 7.67
CA LEU A 172 11.40 6.79 9.02
C LEU A 172 10.55 7.86 9.73
N ASP A 173 10.92 9.14 9.61
CA ASP A 173 10.13 10.24 10.17
C ASP A 173 8.74 10.30 9.54
N LEU A 174 8.60 10.08 8.23
CA LEU A 174 7.29 10.03 7.57
C LEU A 174 6.39 8.95 8.17
N GLY A 175 6.89 7.72 8.33
CA GLY A 175 6.15 6.63 8.94
C GLY A 175 5.76 6.93 10.38
N TRP A 176 6.76 7.15 11.25
CA TRP A 176 6.56 7.27 12.69
C TRP A 176 5.87 8.57 13.12
N ARG A 177 6.25 9.70 12.53
CA ARG A 177 5.81 11.02 12.98
C ARG A 177 4.55 11.50 12.28
N PHE A 178 4.29 11.08 11.03
CA PHE A 178 3.17 11.58 10.24
C PHE A 178 2.12 10.51 9.98
N LEU A 179 2.48 9.36 9.41
CA LEU A 179 1.50 8.36 8.99
C LEU A 179 0.79 7.71 10.17
N ILE A 180 1.50 7.38 11.26
CA ILE A 180 0.87 6.78 12.45
C ILE A 180 -0.17 7.74 13.07
N PRO A 181 0.16 9.01 13.42
CA PRO A 181 -0.85 9.92 13.94
C PRO A 181 -2.01 10.18 12.98
N LEU A 182 -1.74 10.33 11.67
CA LEU A 182 -2.79 10.50 10.66
C LEU A 182 -3.72 9.28 10.57
N GLY A 183 -3.17 8.07 10.69
CA GLY A 183 -3.95 6.83 10.75
C GLY A 183 -4.90 6.82 11.95
N PHE A 184 -4.41 7.19 13.13
CA PHE A 184 -5.26 7.30 14.33
C PHE A 184 -6.34 8.38 14.21
N ILE A 185 -6.02 9.52 13.61
CA ILE A 185 -6.99 10.58 13.33
C ILE A 185 -8.09 10.05 12.41
N ASN A 186 -7.73 9.34 11.33
CA ASN A 186 -8.70 8.72 10.44
C ASN A 186 -9.58 7.71 11.20
N LEU A 187 -8.98 6.83 12.00
CA LEU A 187 -9.70 5.83 12.78
C LEU A 187 -10.71 6.48 13.76
N PHE A 188 -10.32 7.58 14.40
CA PHE A 188 -11.21 8.33 15.28
C PHE A 188 -12.39 8.96 14.51
N ILE A 189 -12.12 9.56 13.34
CA ILE A 189 -13.16 10.12 12.47
C ILE A 189 -14.15 9.03 12.05
N VAL A 190 -13.65 7.87 11.61
CA VAL A 190 -14.49 6.74 11.20
C VAL A 190 -15.36 6.25 12.36
N SER A 191 -14.76 6.05 13.53
CA SER A 191 -15.50 5.69 14.73
C SER A 191 -16.60 6.70 15.02
N LEU A 192 -16.30 7.99 15.00
CA LEU A 192 -17.29 9.04 15.23
C LEU A 192 -18.44 8.97 14.21
N THR A 193 -18.14 8.83 12.92
CA THR A 193 -19.17 8.76 11.86
C THR A 193 -20.13 7.58 12.03
N ILE A 194 -19.67 6.45 12.59
CA ILE A 194 -20.48 5.27 12.83
C ILE A 194 -21.35 5.44 14.10
N TYR A 195 -20.81 6.04 15.16
CA TYR A 195 -21.54 6.19 16.44
C TYR A 195 -22.48 7.41 16.49
N LEU A 196 -22.19 8.50 15.78
CA LEU A 196 -23.01 9.73 15.83
C LEU A 196 -24.50 9.49 15.48
N PRO A 197 -24.84 8.71 14.44
CA PRO A 197 -26.23 8.41 14.11
C PRO A 197 -26.95 7.59 15.18
N THR A 198 -26.22 6.79 15.97
CA THR A 198 -26.81 5.96 17.03
C THR A 198 -27.14 6.72 18.31
N LEU A 199 -26.60 7.94 18.48
CA LEU A 199 -26.84 8.79 19.65
C LEU A 199 -27.97 9.80 19.44
N ILE A 200 -28.36 10.04 18.19
CA ILE A 200 -29.36 11.04 17.80
C ILE A 200 -30.77 10.41 17.65
N VAL A 201 -30.84 9.08 17.68
CA VAL A 201 -32.08 8.28 17.72
C VAL A 201 -32.36 7.82 19.14
#